data_AF-A0AAU9LUZ6-F1
#
_entry.id   AF-A0AAU9LUZ6-F1
#
_cell.length_a   1.000
_cell.length_b   1.000
_cell.length_c   1.000
_cell.angle_alpha   90.00
_cell.angle_beta   90.00
_cell.angle_gamma   90.00
#
_symmetry.space_group_name_H-M   'P 1'
#
loop_
_entity.id
_entity.type
_entity.pdbx_description
1 polymer ?
#
loop_
_entity_poly.entity_id
_entity_poly.type
_entity_poly.pdbx_seq_one_letter_code
_entity_poly.pdbx_strand_id
1 'polypeptide(L)'
;MPNKSLLAAFTKSIPKVPPSTLVNPDERIANLISKSLQTCQTSQFPPASLNPKIITLVLSNTHLPPQSCFSFFNSLQPNRLNLIEPYISLSCRLYKSKDFALAKDILNQLAINNHIQQPIKKITSFVNENCSYGVSKVVLGKLFDTLFRVYSDNEKFEESLEVFDYMKSNGFSKIDDRSCMVFLLAANRCNKFDLLSDFFNKMVDSGVGITVYSMTMAISAMCKLGKTIKARELMEEMITKGVKPNANTYNALINAHLKKSEFREVETTLDSMKTQGVSFSVATYTLLIEFYTMLDNIQEAEKVFDEMHEKGIVADVYVYTSMISCNCKLGKMKRAFKLFDELTERGLVPSIHTYGVLLNGICKAGEMKAAEVLLIEMQNKGLDVNDVIINTLMDGYCKKGNVNDAIKLQSLMEKKGFKPSVISYNIIATGLCRVNRYEEAKTMLFTMTETGITPNMLTYTTLIDIFCKQGNFIEARRTLREMESKGERPNVVTYNAFINGYSKKGLMKEAYRVRSEMEEKGVMPDVYTFTCLVHGECLAGRVNNAMKLFDEMPQRGFTRNVISYTAMIDGLSKEGRTEEAFKLYDQMKNEGILPDDTMYSSLVGSLHSVKG
;
A
#
# COMPACT_ATOMS: atom_id res chain seq x y z
N MET A 1 20.62 -64.37 -12.17
CA MET A 1 22.08 -64.60 -12.23
C MET A 1 22.80 -63.27 -12.36
N PRO A 2 23.92 -63.07 -11.68
CA PRO A 2 24.38 -61.75 -11.25
C PRO A 2 25.18 -61.01 -12.32
N ASN A 3 24.97 -59.69 -12.37
CA ASN A 3 25.83 -58.67 -12.99
C ASN A 3 27.20 -58.61 -12.26
N LYS A 4 27.99 -59.68 -12.39
CA LYS A 4 29.43 -59.70 -12.09
C LYS A 4 30.18 -59.39 -13.38
N SER A 5 30.39 -58.12 -13.74
CA SER A 5 31.43 -57.81 -14.76
C SER A 5 32.08 -56.43 -14.72
N LEU A 6 31.63 -55.46 -13.92
CA LEU A 6 32.32 -54.15 -13.84
C LEU A 6 33.06 -53.89 -12.52
N LEU A 7 32.56 -54.39 -11.39
CA LEU A 7 33.26 -54.28 -10.10
C LEU A 7 34.50 -55.19 -10.00
N ALA A 8 34.47 -56.33 -10.71
CA ALA A 8 35.57 -57.30 -10.77
C ALA A 8 36.70 -56.89 -11.74
N ALA A 9 36.39 -56.05 -12.73
CA ALA A 9 37.38 -55.46 -13.63
C ALA A 9 38.14 -54.31 -12.94
N PHE A 10 37.46 -53.52 -12.10
CA PHE A 10 38.08 -52.41 -11.37
C PHE A 10 39.00 -52.83 -10.22
N THR A 11 38.74 -53.98 -9.60
CA THR A 11 39.58 -54.50 -8.51
C THR A 11 40.84 -55.22 -9.00
N LYS A 12 40.95 -55.53 -10.30
CA LYS A 12 42.06 -56.31 -10.88
C LYS A 12 43.21 -55.47 -11.45
N SER A 13 43.09 -54.14 -11.53
CA SER A 13 44.13 -53.25 -12.08
C SER A 13 44.76 -52.32 -11.04
N ILE A 14 44.86 -52.76 -9.79
CA ILE A 14 45.65 -52.06 -8.76
C ILE A 14 47.05 -52.68 -8.76
N PRO A 15 48.11 -51.99 -9.22
CA PRO A 15 49.47 -52.49 -9.06
C PRO A 15 49.80 -52.50 -7.56
N LYS A 16 50.21 -53.67 -7.06
CA LYS A 16 50.85 -53.79 -5.74
C LYS A 16 52.17 -53.03 -5.78
N VAL A 17 52.21 -51.86 -5.17
CA VAL A 17 53.44 -51.08 -4.92
C VAL A 17 53.73 -51.12 -3.41
N PRO A 18 55.00 -51.21 -2.97
CA PRO A 18 55.36 -51.45 -1.56
C PRO A 18 54.97 -50.28 -0.64
N PRO A 19 54.92 -50.50 0.69
CA PRO A 19 54.48 -49.50 1.65
C PRO A 19 55.61 -48.50 1.90
N SER A 20 55.62 -47.38 1.18
CA SER A 20 56.44 -46.23 1.54
C SER A 20 55.71 -44.93 1.24
N THR A 21 55.55 -44.13 2.29
CA THR A 21 54.88 -42.84 2.41
C THR A 21 53.34 -42.90 2.38
N LEU A 22 52.74 -42.60 3.54
CA LEU A 22 51.31 -42.45 3.73
C LEU A 22 50.77 -41.31 2.85
N VAL A 23 50.32 -41.65 1.64
CA VAL A 23 49.43 -40.80 0.83
C VAL A 23 48.00 -41.20 1.17
N ASN A 24 47.19 -40.24 1.59
CA ASN A 24 45.85 -40.47 2.11
C ASN A 24 44.99 -41.19 1.03
N PRO A 25 44.23 -42.26 1.34
CA PRO A 25 43.39 -42.97 0.35
C PRO A 25 42.47 -42.04 -0.46
N ASP A 26 42.01 -40.94 0.13
CA ASP A 26 41.21 -39.90 -0.54
C ASP A 26 42.01 -39.18 -1.66
N GLU A 27 43.31 -38.93 -1.48
CA GLU A 27 44.17 -38.28 -2.48
C GLU A 27 44.44 -39.19 -3.70
N ARG A 28 44.55 -40.51 -3.48
CA ARG A 28 44.67 -41.48 -4.58
C ARG A 28 43.43 -41.47 -5.48
N ILE A 29 42.24 -41.43 -4.90
CA ILE A 29 40.97 -41.39 -5.66
C ILE A 29 40.81 -40.05 -6.38
N ALA A 30 41.13 -38.93 -5.71
CA ALA A 30 41.10 -37.61 -6.33
C ALA A 30 42.05 -37.50 -7.54
N ASN A 31 43.25 -38.10 -7.47
CA ASN A 31 44.20 -38.13 -8.57
C ASN A 31 43.73 -38.97 -9.77
N LEU A 32 43.03 -40.08 -9.52
CA LEU A 32 42.44 -40.91 -10.59
C LEU A 32 41.33 -40.15 -11.34
N ILE A 33 40.45 -39.45 -10.60
CA ILE A 33 39.38 -38.61 -11.18
C ILE A 33 39.98 -37.42 -11.92
N SER A 34 41.04 -36.81 -11.39
CA SER A 34 41.72 -35.70 -12.07
C SER A 34 42.33 -36.16 -13.40
N LYS A 35 42.93 -37.36 -13.44
CA LYS A 35 43.51 -37.91 -14.67
C LYS A 35 42.46 -38.23 -15.74
N SER A 36 41.25 -38.69 -15.35
CA SER A 36 40.16 -38.94 -16.31
C SER A 36 39.52 -37.66 -16.84
N LEU A 37 39.45 -36.60 -16.02
CA LEU A 37 38.98 -35.28 -16.43
C LEU A 37 39.93 -34.57 -17.39
N GLN A 38 41.24 -34.89 -17.38
CA GLN A 38 42.22 -34.40 -18.36
C GLN A 38 42.07 -35.06 -19.74
N THR A 39 41.59 -36.30 -19.80
CA THR A 39 41.47 -37.09 -21.04
C THR A 39 40.13 -36.94 -21.76
N CYS A 40 39.32 -35.91 -21.44
CA CYS A 40 38.03 -35.61 -22.09
C CYS A 40 37.01 -36.78 -22.12
N GLN A 41 36.80 -37.49 -21.01
CA GLN A 41 35.64 -38.39 -20.86
C GLN A 41 34.70 -37.83 -19.78
N THR A 42 33.62 -37.17 -20.20
CA THR A 42 32.50 -36.76 -19.32
C THR A 42 31.65 -37.98 -18.97
N SER A 43 32.14 -38.84 -18.10
CA SER A 43 31.32 -39.91 -17.51
C SER A 43 30.40 -39.32 -16.44
N GLN A 44 29.08 -39.57 -16.54
CA GLN A 44 28.12 -39.28 -15.47
C GLN A 44 28.53 -40.01 -14.20
N PHE A 45 28.90 -39.28 -13.15
CA PHE A 45 29.19 -39.86 -11.84
C PHE A 45 27.89 -39.95 -11.01
N PRO A 46 27.58 -41.09 -10.36
CA PRO A 46 26.41 -41.17 -9.49
C PRO A 46 26.55 -40.21 -8.30
N PRO A 47 25.50 -39.43 -7.95
CA PRO A 47 25.56 -38.35 -6.95
C PRO A 47 25.77 -38.80 -5.49
N ALA A 48 25.87 -40.10 -5.19
CA ALA A 48 25.70 -40.62 -3.82
C ALA A 48 26.92 -41.31 -3.19
N SER A 49 28.09 -41.40 -3.85
CA SER A 49 29.20 -42.26 -3.35
C SER A 49 30.56 -41.59 -3.17
N LEU A 50 30.69 -40.29 -3.43
CA LEU A 50 31.98 -39.59 -3.35
C LEU A 50 32.13 -38.84 -2.02
N ASN A 51 33.21 -39.15 -1.29
CA ASN A 51 33.57 -38.48 -0.05
C ASN A 51 33.74 -36.96 -0.30
N PRO A 52 33.14 -36.10 0.54
CA PRO A 52 33.31 -34.64 0.52
C PRO A 52 34.76 -34.18 0.32
N LYS A 53 35.72 -34.85 0.98
CA LYS A 53 37.16 -34.54 0.88
C LYS A 53 37.70 -34.79 -0.52
N ILE A 54 37.24 -35.84 -1.21
CA ILE A 54 37.66 -36.18 -2.57
C ILE A 54 37.13 -35.12 -3.55
N ILE A 55 35.88 -34.68 -3.40
CA ILE A 55 35.28 -33.63 -4.24
C ILE A 55 36.09 -32.33 -4.12
N THR A 56 36.39 -31.90 -2.89
CA THR A 56 37.19 -30.68 -2.64
C THR A 56 38.62 -30.81 -3.17
N LEU A 57 39.24 -31.99 -3.08
CA LEU A 57 40.58 -32.26 -3.64
C LEU A 57 40.60 -32.20 -5.18
N VAL A 58 39.57 -32.72 -5.85
CA VAL A 58 39.45 -32.67 -7.32
C VAL A 58 39.23 -31.23 -7.80
N LEU A 59 38.34 -30.47 -7.14
CA LEU A 59 38.02 -29.10 -7.53
C LEU A 59 39.16 -28.11 -7.24
N SER A 60 39.97 -28.38 -6.21
CA SER A 60 41.14 -27.58 -5.86
C SER A 60 42.41 -27.88 -6.67
N ASN A 61 42.45 -28.98 -7.44
CA ASN A 61 43.62 -29.38 -8.23
C ASN A 61 43.94 -28.41 -9.36
N THR A 62 45.00 -27.60 -9.23
CA THR A 62 45.42 -26.53 -10.14
C THR A 62 45.80 -27.00 -11.56
N HIS A 63 46.08 -28.28 -11.77
CA HIS A 63 46.46 -28.84 -13.07
C HIS A 63 45.29 -29.16 -14.02
N LEU A 64 44.05 -28.97 -13.56
CA LEU A 64 42.83 -29.15 -14.37
C LEU A 64 42.38 -27.85 -15.08
N PRO A 65 41.66 -27.93 -16.20
CA PRO A 65 40.94 -26.77 -16.74
C PRO A 65 39.73 -26.41 -15.85
N PRO A 66 39.50 -25.13 -15.51
CA PRO A 66 38.34 -24.70 -14.72
C PRO A 66 36.98 -25.15 -15.29
N GLN A 67 36.87 -25.21 -16.62
CA GLN A 67 35.65 -25.68 -17.32
C GLN A 67 35.36 -27.17 -17.10
N SER A 68 36.41 -28.00 -17.02
CA SER A 68 36.28 -29.44 -16.71
C SER A 68 35.83 -29.65 -15.27
N CYS A 69 36.33 -28.83 -14.33
CA CYS A 69 35.89 -28.83 -12.93
C CYS A 69 34.43 -28.36 -12.79
N PHE A 70 34.00 -27.36 -13.56
CA PHE A 70 32.61 -26.91 -13.59
C PHE A 70 31.65 -27.98 -14.13
N SER A 71 32.03 -28.64 -15.23
CA SER A 71 31.24 -29.74 -15.81
C SER A 71 31.12 -30.91 -14.84
N PHE A 72 32.21 -31.26 -14.15
CA PHE A 72 32.20 -32.26 -13.08
C PHE A 72 31.29 -31.84 -11.92
N PHE A 73 31.38 -30.59 -11.45
CA PHE A 73 30.55 -30.07 -10.37
C PHE A 73 29.05 -30.13 -10.69
N ASN A 74 28.64 -29.72 -11.89
CA ASN A 74 27.24 -29.81 -12.31
C ASN A 74 26.74 -31.26 -12.42
N SER A 75 27.59 -32.20 -12.83
CA SER A 75 27.24 -33.62 -12.91
C SER A 75 26.89 -34.25 -11.56
N LEU A 76 27.35 -33.63 -10.45
CA LEU A 76 27.10 -34.10 -9.09
C LEU A 76 25.74 -33.67 -8.51
N GLN A 77 24.91 -32.94 -9.26
CA GLN A 77 23.65 -32.34 -8.76
C GLN A 77 23.86 -31.50 -7.50
N PRO A 78 24.53 -30.34 -7.61
CA PRO A 78 25.04 -29.58 -6.47
C PRO A 78 23.96 -29.20 -5.44
N ASN A 79 22.71 -28.96 -5.87
CA ASN A 79 21.58 -28.67 -4.98
C ASN A 79 21.25 -29.78 -3.96
N ARG A 80 21.82 -30.98 -4.10
CA ARG A 80 21.70 -32.11 -3.16
C ARG A 80 22.91 -32.25 -2.22
N LEU A 81 23.96 -31.45 -2.42
CA LEU A 81 25.15 -31.46 -1.57
C LEU A 81 24.91 -30.51 -0.38
N ASN A 82 25.08 -31.02 0.84
CA ASN A 82 25.05 -30.22 2.08
C ASN A 82 26.43 -29.60 2.41
N LEU A 83 27.29 -29.44 1.40
CA LEU A 83 28.70 -29.07 1.54
C LEU A 83 28.95 -27.73 0.86
N ILE A 84 29.67 -26.84 1.54
CA ILE A 84 29.97 -25.48 1.05
C ILE A 84 31.35 -25.42 0.40
N GLU A 85 32.27 -26.25 0.86
CA GLU A 85 33.67 -26.30 0.47
C GLU A 85 33.86 -26.47 -1.05
N PRO A 86 33.09 -27.33 -1.75
CA PRO A 86 33.15 -27.46 -3.21
C PRO A 86 32.76 -26.16 -3.96
N TYR A 87 31.70 -25.49 -3.51
CA TYR A 87 31.20 -24.25 -4.14
C TYR A 87 32.23 -23.12 -4.03
N ILE A 88 32.80 -22.94 -2.83
CA ILE A 88 33.76 -21.86 -2.57
C ILE A 88 35.11 -22.15 -3.24
N SER A 89 35.60 -23.40 -3.19
CA SER A 89 36.88 -23.78 -3.82
C SER A 89 36.86 -23.59 -5.34
N LEU A 90 35.78 -24.04 -6.01
CA LEU A 90 35.63 -23.85 -7.46
C LEU A 90 35.42 -22.38 -7.83
N SER A 91 34.64 -21.64 -7.04
CA SER A 91 34.45 -20.20 -7.26
C SER A 91 35.78 -19.44 -7.16
N CYS A 92 36.58 -19.66 -6.12
CA CYS A 92 37.90 -19.06 -5.95
C CYS A 92 38.82 -19.32 -7.16
N ARG A 93 38.76 -20.52 -7.74
CA ARG A 93 39.52 -20.89 -8.94
C ARG A 93 39.05 -20.15 -10.18
N LEU A 94 37.74 -20.03 -10.40
CA LEU A 94 37.17 -19.32 -11.53
C LEU A 94 37.44 -17.82 -11.47
N TYR A 95 37.47 -17.22 -10.27
CA TYR A 95 37.93 -15.85 -10.10
C TYR A 95 39.42 -15.68 -10.44
N LYS A 96 40.27 -16.68 -10.17
CA LYS A 96 41.68 -16.69 -10.59
C LYS A 96 41.83 -16.79 -12.12
N SER A 97 40.95 -17.55 -12.81
CA SER A 97 40.93 -17.65 -14.27
C SER A 97 40.19 -16.51 -14.99
N LYS A 98 39.59 -15.57 -14.24
CA LYS A 98 38.77 -14.44 -14.73
C LYS A 98 37.43 -14.84 -15.37
N ASP A 99 36.93 -16.04 -15.09
CA ASP A 99 35.63 -16.54 -15.57
C ASP A 99 34.49 -16.15 -14.60
N PHE A 100 34.20 -14.84 -14.50
CA PHE A 100 33.28 -14.29 -13.49
C PHE A 100 31.81 -14.75 -13.66
N ALA A 101 31.38 -15.05 -14.89
CA ALA A 101 30.02 -15.50 -15.17
C ALA A 101 29.75 -16.88 -14.55
N LEU A 102 30.61 -17.87 -14.84
CA LEU A 102 30.50 -19.22 -14.26
C LEU A 102 30.66 -19.20 -12.74
N ALA A 103 31.52 -18.33 -12.21
CA ALA A 103 31.64 -18.14 -10.77
C ALA A 103 30.34 -17.63 -10.14
N LYS A 104 29.66 -16.66 -10.80
CA LYS A 104 28.34 -16.17 -10.34
C LYS A 104 27.30 -17.28 -10.36
N ASP A 105 27.26 -18.12 -11.40
CA ASP A 105 26.30 -19.21 -11.53
C ASP A 105 26.44 -20.23 -10.38
N ILE A 106 27.67 -20.59 -10.00
CA ILE A 106 27.92 -21.48 -8.85
C ILE A 106 27.43 -20.85 -7.55
N LEU A 107 27.74 -19.57 -7.33
CA LEU A 107 27.27 -18.88 -6.12
C LEU A 107 25.74 -18.75 -6.11
N ASN A 108 25.10 -18.64 -7.27
CA ASN A 108 23.64 -18.63 -7.38
C ASN A 108 23.05 -20.01 -7.01
N GLN A 109 23.67 -21.09 -7.48
CA GLN A 109 23.29 -22.45 -7.04
C GLN A 109 23.46 -22.64 -5.53
N LEU A 110 24.51 -22.05 -4.94
CA LEU A 110 24.70 -22.04 -3.48
C LEU A 110 23.57 -21.27 -2.78
N ALA A 111 23.21 -20.10 -3.29
CA ALA A 111 22.15 -19.28 -2.71
C ALA A 111 20.77 -19.94 -2.79
N ILE A 112 20.49 -20.72 -3.83
CA ILE A 112 19.21 -21.46 -3.97
C ILE A 112 19.17 -22.68 -3.04
N ASN A 113 20.32 -23.22 -2.62
CA ASN A 113 20.37 -24.42 -1.78
C ASN A 113 19.95 -24.12 -0.33
N ASN A 114 18.74 -24.53 0.03
CA ASN A 114 18.16 -24.33 1.37
C ASN A 114 18.56 -25.41 2.39
N HIS A 115 19.31 -26.44 2.00
CA HIS A 115 19.71 -27.52 2.90
C HIS A 115 20.94 -27.17 3.77
N ILE A 116 21.59 -26.05 3.47
CA ILE A 116 22.82 -25.63 4.15
C ILE A 116 22.46 -24.71 5.34
N GLN A 117 22.56 -25.24 6.55
CA GLN A 117 22.41 -24.44 7.78
C GLN A 117 23.67 -23.57 8.04
N GLN A 118 23.44 -22.30 8.40
CA GLN A 118 24.46 -21.28 8.68
C GLN A 118 25.54 -21.16 7.59
N PRO A 119 25.13 -20.84 6.34
CA PRO A 119 26.02 -20.87 5.19
C PRO A 119 27.20 -19.90 5.37
N ILE A 120 26.98 -18.68 5.85
CA ILE A 120 28.05 -17.67 5.96
C ILE A 120 29.10 -18.06 6.98
N LYS A 121 28.73 -18.50 8.18
CA LYS A 121 29.70 -18.92 9.21
C LYS A 121 30.62 -20.05 8.74
N LYS A 122 30.07 -21.00 7.96
CA LYS A 122 30.83 -22.08 7.36
C LYS A 122 31.69 -21.61 6.17
N ILE A 123 31.20 -20.67 5.37
CA ILE A 123 32.00 -20.05 4.30
C ILE A 123 33.20 -19.32 4.92
N THR A 124 32.98 -18.52 5.97
CA THR A 124 34.03 -17.72 6.60
C THR A 124 35.02 -18.59 7.38
N SER A 125 34.57 -19.64 8.08
CA SER A 125 35.47 -20.60 8.72
C SER A 125 36.33 -21.33 7.68
N PHE A 126 35.73 -21.82 6.60
CA PHE A 126 36.45 -22.52 5.53
C PHE A 126 37.49 -21.62 4.84
N VAL A 127 37.12 -20.37 4.55
CA VAL A 127 38.04 -19.39 3.94
C VAL A 127 39.19 -19.05 4.90
N ASN A 128 38.90 -18.83 6.19
CA ASN A 128 39.93 -18.52 7.18
C ASN A 128 40.89 -19.70 7.43
N GLU A 129 40.39 -20.94 7.40
CA GLU A 129 41.19 -22.15 7.63
C GLU A 129 42.04 -22.56 6.41
N ASN A 130 41.53 -22.40 5.18
CA ASN A 130 42.15 -22.96 3.97
C ASN A 130 42.77 -21.94 3.02
N CYS A 131 42.43 -20.64 3.10
CA CYS A 131 42.95 -19.62 2.16
C CYS A 131 44.20 -18.87 2.66
N SER A 132 44.82 -19.31 3.76
CA SER A 132 46.11 -18.80 4.25
C SER A 132 47.29 -19.11 3.31
N TYR A 133 47.12 -19.98 2.31
CA TYR A 133 48.13 -20.28 1.29
C TYR A 133 47.65 -19.89 -0.13
N GLY A 134 47.80 -18.60 -0.50
CA GLY A 134 47.93 -18.19 -1.91
C GLY A 134 46.68 -17.69 -2.65
N VAL A 135 45.62 -17.23 -1.97
CA VAL A 135 44.54 -16.43 -2.62
C VAL A 135 44.70 -14.97 -2.22
N SER A 136 44.84 -14.07 -3.21
CA SER A 136 44.94 -12.63 -2.94
C SER A 136 43.67 -12.10 -2.26
N LYS A 137 43.82 -11.21 -1.28
CA LYS A 137 42.72 -10.49 -0.61
C LYS A 137 41.77 -9.82 -1.61
N VAL A 138 42.27 -9.45 -2.79
CA VAL A 138 41.50 -8.87 -3.91
C VAL A 138 40.50 -9.86 -4.50
N VAL A 139 40.89 -11.13 -4.66
CA VAL A 139 40.04 -12.19 -5.20
C VAL A 139 38.92 -12.54 -4.22
N LEU A 140 39.25 -12.63 -2.93
CA LEU A 140 38.26 -12.86 -1.87
C LEU A 140 37.26 -11.69 -1.77
N GLY A 141 37.73 -10.44 -1.89
CA GLY A 141 36.85 -9.27 -1.93
C GLY A 141 35.80 -9.36 -3.05
N LYS A 142 36.21 -9.72 -4.28
CA LYS A 142 35.29 -9.88 -5.42
C LYS A 142 34.31 -11.06 -5.25
N LEU A 143 34.77 -12.14 -4.64
CA LEU A 143 33.94 -13.31 -4.33
C LEU A 143 32.82 -12.93 -3.37
N PHE A 144 33.16 -12.30 -2.23
CA PHE A 144 32.18 -11.90 -1.22
C PHE A 144 31.25 -10.79 -1.72
N ASP A 145 31.74 -9.84 -2.53
CA ASP A 145 30.90 -8.83 -3.17
C ASP A 145 29.85 -9.47 -4.10
N THR A 146 30.26 -10.46 -4.91
CA THR A 146 29.32 -11.18 -5.76
C THR A 146 28.37 -12.05 -4.96
N LEU A 147 28.83 -12.67 -3.87
CA LEU A 147 27.99 -13.45 -2.96
C LEU A 147 26.92 -12.57 -2.31
N PHE A 148 27.29 -11.37 -1.85
CA PHE A 148 26.37 -10.37 -1.33
C PHE A 148 25.27 -10.03 -2.35
N ARG A 149 25.66 -9.74 -3.59
CA ARG A 149 24.72 -9.46 -4.68
C ARG A 149 23.79 -10.64 -4.98
N VAL A 150 24.32 -11.86 -5.02
CA VAL A 150 23.55 -13.07 -5.31
C VAL A 150 22.54 -13.35 -4.20
N TYR A 151 22.91 -13.21 -2.92
CA TYR A 151 21.95 -13.36 -1.81
C TYR A 151 20.87 -12.27 -1.85
N SER A 152 21.24 -11.03 -2.17
CA SER A 152 20.28 -9.93 -2.38
C SER A 152 19.26 -10.25 -3.48
N ASP A 153 19.73 -10.72 -4.66
CA ASP A 153 18.87 -11.06 -5.79
C ASP A 153 17.90 -12.21 -5.50
N ASN A 154 18.31 -13.15 -4.64
CA ASN A 154 17.49 -14.29 -4.19
C ASN A 154 16.67 -13.99 -2.92
N GLU A 155 16.55 -12.72 -2.51
CA GLU A 155 15.76 -12.27 -1.36
C GLU A 155 16.22 -12.83 0.00
N LYS A 156 17.46 -13.35 0.06
CA LYS A 156 18.14 -13.85 1.27
C LYS A 156 18.81 -12.70 2.02
N PHE A 157 17.99 -11.79 2.54
CA PHE A 157 18.45 -10.52 3.11
C PHE A 157 19.32 -10.68 4.36
N GLU A 158 19.02 -11.64 5.24
CA GLU A 158 19.79 -11.88 6.46
C GLU A 158 21.22 -12.34 6.13
N GLU A 159 21.34 -13.36 5.27
CA GLU A 159 22.63 -13.86 4.81
C GLU A 159 23.41 -12.80 4.01
N SER A 160 22.70 -11.98 3.24
CA SER A 160 23.31 -10.84 2.56
C SER A 160 23.90 -9.83 3.55
N LEU A 161 23.18 -9.49 4.63
CA LEU A 161 23.70 -8.58 5.66
C LEU A 161 24.89 -9.17 6.41
N GLU A 162 24.88 -10.48 6.70
CA GLU A 162 26.03 -11.17 7.31
C GLU A 162 27.28 -11.10 6.42
N VAL A 163 27.13 -11.28 5.10
CA VAL A 163 28.25 -11.13 4.14
C VAL A 163 28.76 -9.69 4.15
N PHE A 164 27.87 -8.71 4.16
CA PHE A 164 28.24 -7.28 4.22
C PHE A 164 29.05 -6.96 5.48
N ASP A 165 28.62 -7.45 6.64
CA ASP A 165 29.33 -7.26 7.91
C ASP A 165 30.70 -7.93 7.91
N TYR A 166 30.79 -9.16 7.40
CA TYR A 166 32.06 -9.85 7.25
C TYR A 166 33.02 -9.09 6.32
N MET A 167 32.52 -8.55 5.21
CA MET A 167 33.31 -7.74 4.29
C MET A 167 33.90 -6.51 4.97
N LYS A 168 33.08 -5.83 5.79
CA LYS A 168 33.47 -4.66 6.58
C LYS A 168 34.51 -5.00 7.64
N SER A 169 34.28 -6.01 8.48
CA SER A 169 35.16 -6.37 9.59
C SER A 169 36.55 -6.84 9.16
N ASN A 170 36.69 -7.41 7.97
CA ASN A 170 37.97 -7.92 7.46
C ASN A 170 38.72 -6.92 6.55
N GLY A 171 38.15 -5.72 6.35
CA GLY A 171 38.77 -4.68 5.52
C GLY A 171 39.08 -5.17 4.11
N PHE A 172 38.17 -5.94 3.50
CA PHE A 172 38.22 -6.18 2.07
C PHE A 172 38.01 -4.82 1.34
N SER A 173 38.55 -4.67 0.13
CA SER A 173 38.49 -3.41 -0.64
C SER A 173 37.10 -2.76 -0.63
N LYS A 174 37.04 -1.43 -0.80
CA LYS A 174 35.81 -0.61 -0.86
C LYS A 174 34.63 -1.39 -1.48
N ILE A 175 33.59 -1.66 -0.68
CA ILE A 175 32.37 -2.35 -1.11
C ILE A 175 31.80 -1.60 -2.32
N ASP A 176 31.43 -2.33 -3.37
CA ASP A 176 30.93 -1.75 -4.61
C ASP A 176 29.53 -1.15 -4.36
N ASP A 177 29.35 0.12 -4.72
CA ASP A 177 28.08 0.84 -4.57
C ASP A 177 26.97 0.18 -5.41
N ARG A 178 27.32 -0.44 -6.55
CA ARG A 178 26.37 -1.20 -7.39
C ARG A 178 25.84 -2.43 -6.68
N SER A 179 26.66 -3.11 -5.90
CA SER A 179 26.24 -4.28 -5.13
C SER A 179 25.25 -3.87 -4.03
N CYS A 180 25.51 -2.75 -3.34
CA CYS A 180 24.55 -2.15 -2.39
C CYS A 180 23.24 -1.72 -3.07
N MET A 181 23.30 -1.19 -4.30
CA MET A 181 22.10 -0.84 -5.07
C MET A 181 21.22 -2.06 -5.37
N VAL A 182 21.81 -3.23 -5.65
CA VAL A 182 21.03 -4.47 -5.86
C VAL A 182 20.24 -4.85 -4.61
N PHE A 183 20.86 -4.74 -3.42
CA PHE A 183 20.17 -4.96 -2.15
C PHE A 183 18.98 -3.99 -1.98
N LEU A 184 19.20 -2.68 -2.19
CA LEU A 184 18.13 -1.68 -2.07
C LEU A 184 16.99 -1.95 -3.05
N LEU A 185 17.30 -2.33 -4.30
CA LEU A 185 16.32 -2.72 -5.33
C LEU A 185 15.53 -3.97 -4.95
N ALA A 186 16.20 -5.02 -4.45
CA ALA A 186 15.53 -6.21 -3.96
C ALA A 186 14.60 -5.88 -2.78
N ALA A 187 15.08 -5.15 -1.77
CA ALA A 187 14.28 -4.75 -0.62
C ALA A 187 13.05 -3.91 -1.01
N ASN A 188 13.19 -2.99 -1.97
CA ASN A 188 12.07 -2.19 -2.48
C ASN A 188 11.05 -3.04 -3.26
N ARG A 189 11.50 -4.02 -4.06
CA ARG A 189 10.59 -4.96 -4.77
C ARG A 189 9.77 -5.81 -3.78
N CYS A 190 10.39 -6.24 -2.68
CA CYS A 190 9.71 -7.01 -1.64
C CYS A 190 8.91 -6.13 -0.64
N ASN A 191 8.81 -4.81 -0.88
CA ASN A 191 8.18 -3.85 0.02
C ASN A 191 8.74 -3.83 1.46
N LYS A 192 10.01 -4.24 1.66
CA LYS A 192 10.69 -4.22 2.96
C LYS A 192 11.35 -2.85 3.21
N PHE A 193 10.53 -1.82 3.41
CA PHE A 193 11.02 -0.42 3.47
C PHE A 193 11.83 -0.10 4.72
N ASP A 194 11.55 -0.74 5.87
CA ASP A 194 12.36 -0.56 7.09
C ASP A 194 13.76 -1.12 6.90
N LEU A 195 13.86 -2.37 6.40
CA LEU A 195 15.14 -3.01 6.05
C LEU A 195 15.96 -2.18 5.06
N LEU A 196 15.30 -1.61 4.05
CA LEU A 196 15.94 -0.72 3.07
C LEU A 196 16.53 0.51 3.75
N SER A 197 15.75 1.16 4.62
CA SER A 197 16.17 2.37 5.33
C SER A 197 17.35 2.08 6.28
N ASP A 198 17.28 0.98 7.01
CA ASP A 198 18.33 0.55 7.94
C ASP A 198 19.62 0.20 7.20
N PHE A 199 19.51 -0.52 6.08
CA PHE A 199 20.66 -0.84 5.24
C PHE A 199 21.27 0.40 4.59
N PHE A 200 20.45 1.37 4.17
CA PHE A 200 20.97 2.64 3.63
C PHE A 200 21.83 3.37 4.68
N ASN A 201 21.37 3.50 5.92
CA ASN A 201 22.17 4.10 7.00
C ASN A 201 23.49 3.34 7.20
N LYS A 202 23.42 2.00 7.21
CA LYS A 202 24.60 1.13 7.33
C LYS A 202 25.60 1.31 6.17
N MET A 203 25.10 1.54 4.96
CA MET A 203 25.89 1.85 3.77
C MET A 203 26.64 3.19 3.94
N VAL A 204 25.97 4.22 4.46
CA VAL A 204 26.56 5.54 4.77
C VAL A 204 27.63 5.43 5.85
N ASP A 205 27.34 4.76 6.96
CA ASP A 205 28.28 4.54 8.08
C ASP A 205 29.52 3.74 7.68
N SER A 206 29.44 2.99 6.59
CA SER A 206 30.52 2.18 6.06
C SER A 206 31.34 2.90 4.97
N GLY A 207 31.04 4.17 4.69
CA GLY A 207 31.77 4.99 3.71
C GLY A 207 31.61 4.54 2.26
N VAL A 208 30.53 3.82 1.94
CA VAL A 208 30.22 3.41 0.56
C VAL A 208 29.77 4.64 -0.23
N GLY A 209 30.13 4.71 -1.51
CA GLY A 209 29.75 5.83 -2.37
C GLY A 209 28.24 5.96 -2.49
N ILE A 210 27.69 7.12 -2.12
CA ILE A 210 26.26 7.42 -2.22
C ILE A 210 25.98 7.95 -3.62
N THR A 211 24.93 7.44 -4.27
CA THR A 211 24.50 7.87 -5.61
C THR A 211 23.14 8.57 -5.52
N VAL A 212 22.78 9.32 -6.56
CA VAL A 212 21.44 9.92 -6.71
C VAL A 212 20.35 8.85 -6.54
N TYR A 213 20.58 7.64 -7.06
CA TYR A 213 19.63 6.53 -6.99
C TYR A 213 19.50 5.97 -5.58
N SER A 214 20.60 5.75 -4.84
CA SER A 214 20.51 5.23 -3.47
C SER A 214 19.76 6.19 -2.55
N MET A 215 20.05 7.50 -2.64
CA MET A 215 19.32 8.54 -1.91
C MET A 215 17.84 8.59 -2.31
N THR A 216 17.53 8.55 -3.61
CA THR A 216 16.13 8.56 -4.08
C THR A 216 15.35 7.34 -3.58
N MET A 217 15.98 6.17 -3.55
CA MET A 217 15.36 4.95 -3.01
C MET A 217 15.10 5.05 -1.51
N ALA A 218 16.07 5.55 -0.74
CA ALA A 218 15.90 5.78 0.70
C ALA A 218 14.78 6.79 0.99
N ILE A 219 14.78 7.93 0.29
CA ILE A 219 13.72 8.95 0.40
C ILE A 219 12.34 8.34 0.06
N SER A 220 12.25 7.58 -1.03
CA SER A 220 11.00 6.91 -1.44
C SER A 220 10.53 5.90 -0.38
N ALA A 221 11.44 5.12 0.21
CA ALA A 221 11.13 4.18 1.28
C ALA A 221 10.64 4.89 2.55
N MET A 222 11.32 5.96 2.98
CA MET A 222 10.91 6.79 4.12
C MET A 222 9.53 7.42 3.90
N CYS A 223 9.26 7.90 2.69
CA CYS A 223 7.95 8.41 2.28
C CYS A 223 6.85 7.33 2.43
N LYS A 224 7.11 6.10 1.96
CA LYS A 224 6.17 4.97 2.08
C LYS A 224 5.95 4.53 3.53
N LEU A 225 6.94 4.68 4.41
CA LEU A 225 6.84 4.47 5.86
C LEU A 225 6.13 5.63 6.60
N GLY A 226 5.74 6.69 5.89
CA GLY A 226 5.15 7.88 6.51
C GLY A 226 6.14 8.77 7.26
N LYS A 227 7.45 8.52 7.16
CA LYS A 227 8.52 9.30 7.79
C LYS A 227 8.89 10.52 6.90
N THR A 228 7.92 11.37 6.58
CA THR A 228 8.06 12.50 5.62
C THR A 228 9.07 13.55 6.05
N ILE A 229 9.20 13.82 7.34
CA ILE A 229 10.19 14.78 7.89
C ILE A 229 11.62 14.29 7.60
N LYS A 230 11.94 13.04 7.96
CA LYS A 230 13.26 12.44 7.69
C LYS A 230 13.56 12.37 6.19
N ALA A 231 12.55 12.10 5.38
CA ALA A 231 12.69 12.08 3.93
C ALA A 231 13.06 13.46 3.36
N ARG A 232 12.52 14.54 3.93
CA ARG A 232 12.87 15.93 3.59
C ARG A 232 14.28 16.29 4.03
N GLU A 233 14.65 15.99 5.28
CA GLU A 233 16.00 16.20 5.80
C GLU A 233 17.06 15.53 4.90
N LEU A 234 16.81 14.28 4.48
CA LEU A 234 17.71 13.57 3.58
C LEU A 234 17.76 14.19 2.18
N MET A 235 16.67 14.82 1.71
CA MET A 235 16.65 15.56 0.46
C MET A 235 17.46 16.86 0.53
N GLU A 236 17.37 17.58 1.65
CA GLU A 236 18.20 18.78 1.89
C GLU A 236 19.68 18.42 2.00
N GLU A 237 20.01 17.30 2.65
CA GLU A 237 21.37 16.75 2.68
C GLU A 237 21.88 16.40 1.27
N MET A 238 21.01 15.82 0.44
CA MET A 238 21.32 15.50 -0.96
C MET A 238 21.69 16.78 -1.74
N ILE A 239 20.90 17.86 -1.59
CA ILE A 239 21.16 19.15 -2.24
C ILE A 239 22.44 19.81 -1.72
N THR A 240 22.65 19.85 -0.40
CA THR A 240 23.82 20.50 0.23
C THR A 240 25.14 19.79 -0.13
N LYS A 241 25.10 18.47 -0.34
CA LYS A 241 26.24 17.69 -0.83
C LYS A 241 26.49 17.82 -2.34
N GLY A 242 25.72 18.65 -3.04
CA GLY A 242 25.86 18.87 -4.48
C GLY A 242 25.30 17.73 -5.34
N VAL A 243 24.51 16.82 -4.76
CA VAL A 243 23.86 15.73 -5.48
C VAL A 243 22.50 16.22 -5.96
N LYS A 244 22.35 16.47 -7.27
CA LYS A 244 21.09 17.03 -7.81
C LYS A 244 19.93 16.01 -7.72
N PRO A 245 18.81 16.32 -7.03
CA PRO A 245 17.64 15.45 -7.02
C PRO A 245 17.01 15.35 -8.41
N ASN A 246 16.36 14.22 -8.69
CA ASN A 246 15.64 14.00 -9.94
C ASN A 246 14.12 14.11 -9.71
N ALA A 247 13.33 14.07 -10.79
CA ALA A 247 11.88 14.18 -10.69
C ALA A 247 11.24 13.08 -9.82
N ASN A 248 11.80 11.86 -9.80
CA ASN A 248 11.27 10.78 -8.97
C ASN A 248 11.46 11.05 -7.47
N THR A 249 12.57 11.71 -7.07
CA THR A 249 12.80 12.14 -5.69
C THR A 249 11.71 13.10 -5.22
N TYR A 250 11.42 14.13 -6.03
CA TYR A 250 10.36 15.10 -5.75
C TYR A 250 8.97 14.45 -5.75
N ASN A 251 8.65 13.65 -6.77
CA ASN A 251 7.35 12.98 -6.91
C ASN A 251 7.05 12.06 -5.70
N ALA A 252 8.05 11.39 -5.13
CA ALA A 252 7.88 10.57 -3.94
C ALA A 252 7.45 11.39 -2.71
N LEU A 253 8.07 12.55 -2.49
CA LEU A 253 7.71 13.47 -1.40
C LEU A 253 6.35 14.11 -1.63
N ILE A 254 6.07 14.60 -2.83
CA ILE A 254 4.77 15.20 -3.19
C ILE A 254 3.65 14.18 -2.93
N ASN A 255 3.78 12.94 -3.42
CA ASN A 255 2.79 11.89 -3.18
C ASN A 255 2.62 11.58 -1.68
N ALA A 256 3.70 11.58 -0.91
CA ALA A 256 3.63 11.34 0.53
C ALA A 256 2.91 12.48 1.28
N HIS A 257 3.19 13.73 0.92
CA HIS A 257 2.50 14.91 1.48
C HIS A 257 1.03 14.97 1.06
N LEU A 258 0.70 14.62 -0.18
CA LEU A 258 -0.68 14.50 -0.66
C LEU A 258 -1.48 13.46 0.13
N LYS A 259 -0.92 12.28 0.38
CA LYS A 259 -1.58 11.25 1.20
C LYS A 259 -1.85 11.70 2.63
N LYS A 260 -1.04 12.61 3.16
CA LYS A 260 -1.23 13.22 4.49
C LYS A 260 -2.06 14.51 4.47
N SER A 261 -2.48 14.98 3.30
CA SER A 261 -3.15 16.28 3.10
C SER A 261 -2.33 17.48 3.61
N GLU A 262 -1.00 17.38 3.56
CA GLU A 262 -0.05 18.44 3.97
C GLU A 262 0.17 19.43 2.80
N PHE A 263 -0.87 20.16 2.39
CA PHE A 263 -0.86 20.96 1.14
C PHE A 263 0.26 22.01 1.07
N ARG A 264 0.55 22.70 2.18
CA ARG A 264 1.64 23.68 2.25
C ARG A 264 3.00 23.07 1.91
N GLU A 265 3.21 21.81 2.30
CA GLU A 265 4.48 21.11 2.05
C GLU A 265 4.59 20.60 0.61
N VAL A 266 3.46 20.39 -0.06
CA VAL A 266 3.45 20.12 -1.51
C VAL A 266 3.93 21.35 -2.26
N GLU A 267 3.43 22.55 -1.92
CA GLU A 267 3.84 23.82 -2.55
C GLU A 267 5.34 24.10 -2.35
N THR A 268 5.85 23.96 -1.12
CA THR A 268 7.28 24.16 -0.84
C THR A 268 8.17 23.19 -1.62
N THR A 269 7.74 21.93 -1.75
CA THR A 269 8.44 20.90 -2.52
C THR A 269 8.45 21.22 -4.02
N LEU A 270 7.34 21.75 -4.56
CA LEU A 270 7.24 22.17 -5.96
C LEU A 270 8.09 23.40 -6.26
N ASP A 271 8.13 24.39 -5.37
CA ASP A 271 8.99 25.56 -5.51
C ASP A 271 10.48 25.17 -5.46
N SER A 272 10.83 24.23 -4.56
CA SER A 272 12.17 23.63 -4.55
C SER A 272 12.49 22.93 -5.88
N MET A 273 11.54 22.17 -6.45
CA MET A 273 11.74 21.50 -7.74
C MET A 273 12.01 22.49 -8.89
N LYS A 274 11.30 23.63 -8.91
CA LYS A 274 11.49 24.71 -9.87
C LYS A 274 12.82 25.44 -9.68
N THR A 275 13.20 25.77 -8.44
CA THR A 275 14.47 26.48 -8.15
C THR A 275 15.70 25.64 -8.49
N GLN A 276 15.63 24.32 -8.31
CA GLN A 276 16.68 23.39 -8.72
C GLN A 276 16.69 23.11 -10.24
N GLY A 277 15.75 23.69 -11.00
CA GLY A 277 15.64 23.50 -12.44
C GLY A 277 15.42 22.04 -12.83
N VAL A 278 14.57 21.32 -12.10
CA VAL A 278 14.18 19.95 -12.43
C VAL A 278 12.89 20.00 -13.26
N SER A 279 12.94 19.49 -14.49
CA SER A 279 11.79 19.45 -15.39
C SER A 279 10.69 18.54 -14.86
N PHE A 280 9.43 18.92 -15.06
CA PHE A 280 8.29 18.09 -14.70
C PHE A 280 8.20 16.86 -15.59
N SER A 281 7.99 15.71 -14.95
CA SER A 281 7.72 14.44 -15.62
C SER A 281 6.21 14.24 -15.78
N VAL A 282 5.78 13.28 -16.61
CA VAL A 282 4.36 12.88 -16.70
C VAL A 282 3.77 12.58 -15.31
N ALA A 283 4.50 11.83 -14.48
CA ALA A 283 4.09 11.54 -13.11
C ALA A 283 3.98 12.80 -12.22
N THR A 284 4.80 13.82 -12.47
CA THR A 284 4.70 15.11 -11.76
C THR A 284 3.39 15.83 -12.12
N TYR A 285 3.03 15.84 -13.41
CA TYR A 285 1.75 16.41 -13.86
C TYR A 285 0.54 15.65 -13.29
N THR A 286 0.58 14.32 -13.24
CA THR A 286 -0.47 13.51 -12.57
C THR A 286 -0.65 13.92 -11.12
N LEU A 287 0.45 14.06 -10.36
CA LEU A 287 0.40 14.48 -8.94
C LEU A 287 -0.07 15.92 -8.76
N LEU A 288 0.27 16.83 -9.67
CA LEU A 288 -0.22 18.22 -9.65
C LEU A 288 -1.73 18.28 -9.89
N ILE A 289 -2.24 17.52 -10.86
CA ILE A 289 -3.69 17.42 -11.11
C ILE A 289 -4.40 16.85 -9.89
N GLU A 290 -3.84 15.82 -9.25
CA GLU A 290 -4.37 15.26 -8.01
C GLU A 290 -4.35 16.27 -6.85
N PHE A 291 -3.28 17.05 -6.71
CA PHE A 291 -3.16 18.13 -5.73
C PHE A 291 -4.28 19.17 -5.89
N TYR A 292 -4.45 19.72 -7.10
CA TYR A 292 -5.50 20.71 -7.36
C TYR A 292 -6.91 20.10 -7.27
N THR A 293 -7.06 18.81 -7.54
CA THR A 293 -8.31 18.08 -7.30
C THR A 293 -8.65 17.99 -5.82
N MET A 294 -7.67 17.87 -4.92
CA MET A 294 -7.92 17.87 -3.47
C MET A 294 -8.24 19.28 -2.93
N LEU A 295 -7.78 20.33 -3.62
CA LEU A 295 -8.11 21.72 -3.31
C LEU A 295 -9.42 22.20 -3.97
N ASP A 296 -10.16 21.31 -4.63
CA ASP A 296 -11.37 21.61 -5.42
C ASP A 296 -11.15 22.74 -6.47
N ASN A 297 -9.91 22.94 -6.94
CA ASN A 297 -9.53 24.00 -7.88
C ASN A 297 -9.29 23.46 -9.29
N ILE A 298 -10.37 23.29 -10.05
CA ILE A 298 -10.32 22.81 -11.44
C ILE A 298 -9.65 23.75 -12.43
N GLN A 299 -9.67 25.07 -12.17
CA GLN A 299 -9.07 26.03 -13.10
C GLN A 299 -7.57 25.82 -13.17
N GLU A 300 -6.93 25.62 -12.02
CA GLU A 300 -5.50 25.30 -11.98
C GLU A 300 -5.21 23.89 -12.51
N ALA A 301 -6.09 22.91 -12.25
CA ALA A 301 -5.92 21.57 -12.83
C ALA A 301 -5.95 21.58 -14.38
N GLU A 302 -6.89 22.30 -15.00
CA GLU A 302 -6.93 22.45 -16.46
C GLU A 302 -5.73 23.25 -16.98
N LYS A 303 -5.31 24.34 -16.31
CA LYS A 303 -4.09 25.07 -16.68
C LYS A 303 -2.84 24.18 -16.68
N VAL A 304 -2.68 23.35 -15.66
CA VAL A 304 -1.56 22.39 -15.56
C VAL A 304 -1.62 21.36 -16.69
N PHE A 305 -2.83 20.90 -17.05
CA PHE A 305 -3.03 19.99 -18.17
C PHE A 305 -2.73 20.64 -19.52
N ASP A 306 -3.11 21.90 -19.72
CA ASP A 306 -2.81 22.67 -20.92
C ASP A 306 -1.30 22.96 -21.03
N GLU A 307 -0.66 23.37 -19.93
CA GLU A 307 0.79 23.59 -19.84
C GLU A 307 1.59 22.33 -20.25
N MET A 308 1.12 21.15 -19.86
CA MET A 308 1.72 19.88 -20.25
C MET A 308 1.70 19.68 -21.78
N HIS A 309 0.59 20.03 -22.43
CA HIS A 309 0.44 19.94 -23.88
C HIS A 309 1.28 20.99 -24.61
N GLU A 310 1.32 22.22 -24.12
CA GLU A 310 2.14 23.31 -24.68
C GLU A 310 3.64 22.97 -24.66
N LYS A 311 4.09 22.24 -23.63
CA LYS A 311 5.46 21.73 -23.51
C LYS A 311 5.73 20.48 -24.36
N GLY A 312 4.74 19.99 -25.11
CA GLY A 312 4.86 18.81 -25.96
C GLY A 312 4.99 17.49 -25.19
N ILE A 313 4.61 17.46 -23.91
CA ILE A 313 4.66 16.24 -23.10
C ILE A 313 3.37 15.45 -23.35
N VAL A 314 3.50 14.21 -23.85
CA VAL A 314 2.36 13.36 -24.18
C VAL A 314 1.70 12.85 -22.91
N ALA A 315 0.41 13.15 -22.74
CA ALA A 315 -0.42 12.63 -21.65
C ALA A 315 -0.67 11.13 -21.80
N ASP A 316 -0.49 10.38 -20.71
CA ASP A 316 -0.80 8.96 -20.64
C ASP A 316 -2.20 8.71 -20.05
N VAL A 317 -2.58 7.43 -19.93
CA VAL A 317 -3.87 7.01 -19.36
C VAL A 317 -4.05 7.54 -17.93
N TYR A 318 -2.98 7.68 -17.15
CA TYR A 318 -3.06 8.13 -15.75
C TYR A 318 -3.38 9.62 -15.66
N VAL A 319 -2.72 10.48 -16.45
CA VAL A 319 -3.02 11.92 -16.50
C VAL A 319 -4.48 12.16 -16.86
N TYR A 320 -4.95 11.50 -17.92
CA TYR A 320 -6.36 11.57 -18.32
C TYR A 320 -7.31 11.05 -17.24
N THR A 321 -6.99 9.93 -16.60
CA THR A 321 -7.81 9.38 -15.51
C THR A 321 -7.90 10.35 -14.33
N SER A 322 -6.81 11.04 -13.98
CA SER A 322 -6.79 12.07 -12.94
C SER A 322 -7.62 13.30 -13.32
N MET A 323 -7.56 13.77 -14.58
CA MET A 323 -8.42 14.87 -15.07
C MET A 323 -9.91 14.50 -15.10
N ILE A 324 -10.22 13.26 -15.52
CA ILE A 324 -11.59 12.72 -15.49
C ILE A 324 -12.08 12.66 -14.03
N SER A 325 -11.25 12.18 -13.11
CA SER A 325 -11.54 12.13 -11.67
C SER A 325 -11.82 13.52 -11.09
N CYS A 326 -11.00 14.51 -11.43
CA CYS A 326 -11.18 15.91 -11.06
C CYS A 326 -12.55 16.43 -11.51
N ASN A 327 -12.86 16.27 -12.79
CA ASN A 327 -14.12 16.71 -13.38
C ASN A 327 -15.34 15.99 -12.78
N CYS A 328 -15.24 14.69 -12.51
CA CYS A 328 -16.29 13.90 -11.86
C CYS A 328 -16.56 14.35 -10.42
N LYS A 329 -15.52 14.64 -9.63
CA LYS A 329 -15.66 15.11 -8.24
C LYS A 329 -16.40 16.44 -8.15
N LEU A 330 -16.16 17.33 -9.11
CA LEU A 330 -16.76 18.66 -9.18
C LEU A 330 -18.09 18.69 -9.98
N GLY A 331 -18.62 17.52 -10.35
CA GLY A 331 -19.90 17.40 -11.05
C GLY A 331 -19.89 17.83 -12.52
N LYS A 332 -18.73 18.13 -13.12
CA LYS A 332 -18.60 18.52 -14.54
C LYS A 332 -18.59 17.32 -15.48
N MET A 333 -19.66 16.52 -15.44
CA MET A 333 -19.73 15.24 -16.17
C MET A 333 -19.55 15.37 -17.68
N LYS A 334 -20.04 16.45 -18.31
CA LYS A 334 -19.86 16.67 -19.75
C LYS A 334 -18.39 16.75 -20.16
N ARG A 335 -17.57 17.47 -19.39
CA ARG A 335 -16.12 17.57 -19.65
C ARG A 335 -15.41 16.24 -19.35
N ALA A 336 -15.83 15.52 -18.31
CA ALA A 336 -15.29 14.21 -17.99
C ALA A 336 -15.47 13.20 -19.15
N PHE A 337 -16.65 13.16 -19.78
CA PHE A 337 -16.88 12.31 -20.96
C PHE A 337 -16.08 12.79 -22.18
N LYS A 338 -16.00 14.11 -22.42
CA LYS A 338 -15.15 14.63 -23.51
C LYS A 338 -13.68 14.22 -23.35
N LEU A 339 -13.14 14.25 -22.13
CA LEU A 339 -11.78 13.78 -21.84
C LEU A 339 -11.62 12.27 -22.03
N PHE A 340 -12.67 11.49 -21.77
CA PHE A 340 -12.68 10.06 -22.04
C PHE A 340 -12.68 9.76 -23.54
N ASP A 341 -13.49 10.49 -24.31
CA ASP A 341 -13.51 10.40 -25.77
C ASP A 341 -12.14 10.78 -26.36
N GLU A 342 -11.57 11.92 -25.94
CA GLU A 342 -10.21 12.36 -26.31
C GLU A 342 -9.14 11.30 -25.99
N LEU A 343 -9.23 10.62 -24.84
CA LEU A 343 -8.33 9.51 -24.49
C LEU A 343 -8.46 8.36 -25.51
N THR A 344 -9.68 7.98 -25.89
CA THR A 344 -9.90 6.88 -26.84
C THR A 344 -9.51 7.25 -28.28
N GLU A 345 -9.78 8.49 -28.72
CA GLU A 345 -9.41 9.00 -30.05
C GLU A 345 -7.89 9.05 -30.23
N ARG A 346 -7.13 9.27 -29.15
CA ARG A 346 -5.65 9.20 -29.15
C ARG A 346 -5.11 7.76 -29.16
N GLY A 347 -5.96 6.75 -29.20
CA GLY A 347 -5.57 5.34 -29.20
C GLY A 347 -5.09 4.82 -27.86
N LEU A 348 -5.29 5.58 -26.77
CA LEU A 348 -5.02 5.10 -25.42
C LEU A 348 -6.16 4.19 -24.96
N VAL A 349 -5.82 3.07 -24.32
CA VAL A 349 -6.83 2.11 -23.82
C VAL A 349 -7.25 2.52 -22.40
N PRO A 350 -8.54 2.87 -22.18
CA PRO A 350 -9.00 3.18 -20.83
C PRO A 350 -8.87 1.96 -19.92
N SER A 351 -8.36 2.19 -18.70
CA SER A 351 -8.19 1.13 -17.71
C SER A 351 -9.48 0.85 -16.95
N ILE A 352 -9.53 -0.28 -16.22
CA ILE A 352 -10.61 -0.56 -15.24
C ILE A 352 -10.75 0.59 -14.25
N HIS A 353 -9.64 1.22 -13.85
CA HIS A 353 -9.65 2.38 -12.96
C HIS A 353 -10.33 3.59 -13.61
N THR A 354 -10.05 3.86 -14.88
CA THR A 354 -10.66 4.95 -15.67
C THR A 354 -12.19 4.80 -15.72
N TYR A 355 -12.67 3.59 -16.04
CA TYR A 355 -14.11 3.28 -16.00
C TYR A 355 -14.69 3.42 -14.58
N GLY A 356 -14.00 2.91 -13.56
CA GLY A 356 -14.43 3.02 -12.17
C GLY A 356 -14.59 4.48 -11.70
N VAL A 357 -13.68 5.37 -12.11
CA VAL A 357 -13.75 6.81 -11.83
C VAL A 357 -15.00 7.43 -12.47
N LEU A 358 -15.24 7.16 -13.76
CA LEU A 358 -16.44 7.65 -14.45
C LEU A 358 -17.72 7.11 -13.83
N LEU A 359 -17.80 5.81 -13.56
CA LEU A 359 -18.94 5.18 -12.91
C LEU A 359 -19.24 5.82 -11.56
N ASN A 360 -18.22 6.08 -10.74
CA ASN A 360 -18.38 6.81 -9.48
C ASN A 360 -18.93 8.23 -9.70
N GLY A 361 -18.41 8.95 -10.70
CA GLY A 361 -18.92 10.27 -11.08
C GLY A 361 -20.39 10.24 -11.50
N ILE A 362 -20.77 9.29 -12.36
CA ILE A 362 -22.15 9.10 -12.84
C ILE A 362 -23.08 8.73 -11.69
N CYS A 363 -22.67 7.81 -10.81
CA CYS A 363 -23.43 7.44 -9.61
C CYS A 363 -23.67 8.64 -8.69
N LYS A 364 -22.67 9.50 -8.51
CA LYS A 364 -22.80 10.74 -7.72
C LYS A 364 -23.72 11.77 -8.37
N ALA A 365 -23.64 11.91 -9.69
CA ALA A 365 -24.58 12.73 -10.48
C ALA A 365 -26.00 12.13 -10.46
N GLY A 366 -26.11 10.82 -10.20
CA GLY A 366 -27.37 10.14 -10.05
C GLY A 366 -27.94 9.55 -11.34
N GLU A 367 -27.14 9.48 -12.39
CA GLU A 367 -27.53 9.08 -13.74
C GLU A 367 -27.36 7.56 -13.93
N MET A 368 -28.10 6.75 -13.16
CA MET A 368 -27.87 5.29 -13.10
C MET A 368 -28.01 4.58 -14.46
N LYS A 369 -28.86 5.09 -15.37
CA LYS A 369 -28.96 4.56 -16.75
C LYS A 369 -27.66 4.71 -17.54
N ALA A 370 -26.99 5.86 -17.39
CA ALA A 370 -25.69 6.08 -18.03
C ALA A 370 -24.62 5.16 -17.42
N ALA A 371 -24.71 4.86 -16.12
CA ALA A 371 -23.79 3.93 -15.47
C ALA A 371 -23.95 2.50 -16.01
N GLU A 372 -25.17 2.05 -16.27
CA GLU A 372 -25.46 0.75 -16.90
C GLU A 372 -24.87 0.67 -18.32
N VAL A 373 -25.06 1.70 -19.14
CA VAL A 373 -24.49 1.78 -20.51
C VAL A 373 -22.97 1.71 -20.47
N LEU A 374 -22.33 2.47 -19.59
CA LEU A 374 -20.87 2.49 -19.46
C LEU A 374 -20.32 1.14 -18.97
N LEU A 375 -21.06 0.43 -18.12
CA LEU A 375 -20.69 -0.93 -17.67
C LEU A 375 -20.76 -1.96 -18.81
N ILE A 376 -21.79 -1.86 -19.67
CA ILE A 376 -21.90 -2.72 -20.86
C ILE A 376 -20.74 -2.45 -21.83
N GLU A 377 -20.40 -1.17 -22.06
CA GLU A 377 -19.26 -0.81 -22.91
C GLU A 377 -17.94 -1.38 -22.36
N MET A 378 -17.71 -1.24 -21.04
CA MET A 378 -16.54 -1.81 -20.37
C MET A 378 -16.44 -3.33 -20.58
N GLN A 379 -17.54 -4.06 -20.38
CA GLN A 379 -17.59 -5.51 -20.59
C GLN A 379 -17.37 -5.90 -22.05
N ASN A 380 -17.95 -5.15 -23.00
CA ASN A 380 -17.76 -5.40 -24.43
C ASN A 380 -16.29 -5.21 -24.88
N LYS A 381 -15.51 -4.39 -24.17
CA LYS A 381 -14.07 -4.24 -24.37
C LYS A 381 -13.23 -5.32 -23.66
N GLY A 382 -13.88 -6.34 -23.09
CA GLY A 382 -13.21 -7.45 -22.39
C GLY A 382 -12.66 -7.08 -21.01
N LEU A 383 -13.11 -5.96 -20.43
CA LEU A 383 -12.74 -5.58 -19.07
C LEU A 383 -13.76 -6.13 -18.08
N ASP A 384 -13.31 -7.07 -17.24
CA ASP A 384 -14.16 -7.66 -16.22
C ASP A 384 -14.44 -6.69 -15.06
N VAL A 385 -15.66 -6.80 -14.54
CA VAL A 385 -16.11 -6.01 -13.39
C VAL A 385 -15.42 -6.53 -12.13
N ASN A 386 -14.87 -5.63 -11.32
CA ASN A 386 -14.29 -5.96 -10.01
C ASN A 386 -15.23 -5.56 -8.85
N ASP A 387 -14.85 -5.95 -7.64
CA ASP A 387 -15.53 -5.63 -6.39
C ASP A 387 -15.70 -4.12 -6.17
N VAL A 388 -14.70 -3.31 -6.51
CA VAL A 388 -14.75 -1.84 -6.39
C VAL A 388 -15.87 -1.23 -7.24
N ILE A 389 -16.00 -1.66 -8.50
CA ILE A 389 -17.04 -1.15 -9.41
C ILE A 389 -18.43 -1.57 -8.94
N ILE A 390 -18.60 -2.83 -8.53
CA ILE A 390 -19.89 -3.32 -8.01
C ILE A 390 -20.30 -2.52 -6.77
N ASN A 391 -19.39 -2.34 -5.81
CA ASN A 391 -19.64 -1.54 -4.61
C ASN A 391 -20.00 -0.08 -4.95
N THR A 392 -19.32 0.51 -5.94
CA THR A 392 -19.61 1.87 -6.41
C THR A 392 -21.02 2.00 -6.99
N LEU A 393 -21.45 1.03 -7.79
CA LEU A 393 -22.81 0.99 -8.35
C LEU A 393 -23.86 0.76 -7.25
N MET A 394 -23.61 -0.18 -6.34
CA MET A 394 -24.48 -0.44 -5.20
C MET A 394 -24.70 0.82 -4.35
N ASP A 395 -23.64 1.58 -4.05
CA ASP A 395 -23.73 2.85 -3.33
C ASP A 395 -24.53 3.90 -4.13
N GLY A 396 -24.32 3.97 -5.46
CA GLY A 396 -25.12 4.80 -6.36
C GLY A 396 -26.62 4.50 -6.28
N TYR A 397 -27.02 3.23 -6.43
CA TYR A 397 -28.42 2.80 -6.29
C TYR A 397 -28.97 3.10 -4.88
N CYS A 398 -28.19 2.83 -3.83
CA CYS A 398 -28.59 3.12 -2.45
C CYS A 398 -28.81 4.61 -2.19
N LYS A 399 -27.98 5.49 -2.77
CA LYS A 399 -28.13 6.96 -2.66
C LYS A 399 -29.39 7.48 -3.35
N LYS A 400 -29.85 6.81 -4.41
CA LYS A 400 -31.12 7.14 -5.10
C LYS A 400 -32.36 6.51 -4.45
N GLY A 401 -32.19 5.71 -3.40
CA GLY A 401 -33.29 4.98 -2.76
C GLY A 401 -33.67 3.66 -3.46
N ASN A 402 -32.98 3.30 -4.55
CA ASN A 402 -33.21 2.06 -5.29
C ASN A 402 -32.47 0.87 -4.65
N VAL A 403 -32.65 0.67 -3.35
CA VAL A 403 -31.88 -0.31 -2.57
C VAL A 403 -32.11 -1.76 -3.03
N ASN A 404 -33.26 -2.06 -3.63
CA ASN A 404 -33.56 -3.39 -4.17
C ASN A 404 -32.64 -3.75 -5.35
N ASP A 405 -32.29 -2.77 -6.18
CA ASP A 405 -31.37 -3.01 -7.29
C ASP A 405 -29.92 -3.17 -6.79
N ALA A 406 -29.55 -2.47 -5.72
CA ALA A 406 -28.28 -2.72 -5.02
C ALA A 406 -28.19 -4.14 -4.44
N ILE A 407 -29.27 -4.66 -3.85
CA ILE A 407 -29.34 -6.04 -3.35
C ILE A 407 -29.23 -7.05 -4.50
N LYS A 408 -29.91 -6.81 -5.64
CA LYS A 408 -29.76 -7.66 -6.85
C LYS A 408 -28.32 -7.68 -7.35
N LEU A 409 -27.62 -6.56 -7.33
CA LEU A 409 -26.20 -6.48 -7.70
C LEU A 409 -25.31 -7.30 -6.75
N GLN A 410 -25.56 -7.28 -5.44
CA GLN A 410 -24.85 -8.14 -4.51
C GLN A 410 -25.09 -9.63 -4.82
N SER A 411 -26.33 -10.03 -5.09
CA SER A 411 -26.62 -11.42 -5.46
C SER A 411 -25.96 -11.82 -6.78
N LEU A 412 -25.82 -10.90 -7.73
CA LEU A 412 -25.08 -11.14 -8.98
C LEU A 412 -23.57 -11.28 -8.73
N MET A 413 -23.01 -10.49 -7.82
CA MET A 413 -21.62 -10.57 -7.37
C MET A 413 -21.31 -11.97 -6.80
N GLU A 414 -22.16 -12.46 -5.90
CA GLU A 414 -22.04 -13.80 -5.31
C GLU A 414 -22.13 -14.92 -6.37
N LYS A 415 -23.10 -14.82 -7.31
CA LYS A 415 -23.25 -15.79 -8.41
C LYS A 415 -22.04 -15.84 -9.34
N LYS A 416 -21.32 -14.72 -9.49
CA LYS A 416 -20.07 -14.64 -10.26
C LYS A 416 -18.83 -15.10 -9.47
N GLY A 417 -19.00 -15.57 -8.23
CA GLY A 417 -17.92 -16.09 -7.39
C GLY A 417 -17.19 -15.03 -6.56
N PHE A 418 -17.63 -13.78 -6.58
CA PHE A 418 -17.08 -12.73 -5.72
C PHE A 418 -17.71 -12.80 -4.33
N LYS A 419 -16.89 -12.78 -3.28
CA LYS A 419 -17.38 -12.73 -1.90
C LYS A 419 -17.66 -11.28 -1.49
N PRO A 420 -18.89 -10.94 -1.04
CA PRO A 420 -19.17 -9.60 -0.52
C PRO A 420 -18.24 -9.27 0.64
N SER A 421 -17.75 -8.03 0.68
CA SER A 421 -16.87 -7.55 1.74
C SER A 421 -17.67 -6.79 2.81
N VAL A 422 -17.01 -6.41 3.90
CA VAL A 422 -17.56 -5.49 4.93
C VAL A 422 -18.16 -4.23 4.29
N ILE A 423 -17.53 -3.73 3.22
CA ILE A 423 -17.97 -2.54 2.49
C ILE A 423 -19.31 -2.81 1.79
N SER A 424 -19.46 -3.95 1.11
CA SER A 424 -20.69 -4.33 0.39
C SER A 424 -21.90 -4.37 1.33
N TYR A 425 -21.76 -5.02 2.49
CA TYR A 425 -22.82 -5.10 3.50
C TYR A 425 -23.18 -3.74 4.10
N ASN A 426 -22.18 -2.93 4.45
CA ASN A 426 -22.41 -1.60 5.02
C ASN A 426 -23.10 -0.64 4.02
N ILE A 427 -22.77 -0.74 2.72
CA ILE A 427 -23.43 0.05 1.67
C ILE A 427 -24.94 -0.25 1.64
N ILE A 428 -25.32 -1.53 1.57
CA ILE A 428 -26.74 -1.91 1.54
C ILE A 428 -27.43 -1.58 2.86
N ALA A 429 -26.81 -1.86 4.00
CA ALA A 429 -27.40 -1.54 5.30
C ALA A 429 -27.66 -0.02 5.44
N THR A 430 -26.73 0.83 5.01
CA THR A 430 -26.90 2.28 4.98
C THR A 430 -28.01 2.69 4.01
N GLY A 431 -28.07 2.07 2.82
CA GLY A 431 -29.15 2.26 1.85
C GLY A 431 -30.53 1.90 2.42
N LEU A 432 -30.64 0.76 3.11
CA LEU A 432 -31.85 0.29 3.78
C LEU A 432 -32.28 1.24 4.89
N CYS A 433 -31.34 1.77 5.68
CA CYS A 433 -31.60 2.79 6.69
C CYS A 433 -32.19 4.07 6.10
N ARG A 434 -31.74 4.50 4.91
CA ARG A 434 -32.27 5.70 4.23
C ARG A 434 -33.72 5.54 3.80
N VAL A 435 -34.12 4.33 3.41
CA VAL A 435 -35.52 4.01 3.05
C VAL A 435 -36.33 3.48 4.23
N ASN A 436 -35.86 3.69 5.47
CA ASN A 436 -36.51 3.26 6.72
C ASN A 436 -36.75 1.74 6.86
N ARG A 437 -36.03 0.89 6.13
CA ARG A 437 -36.10 -0.59 6.21
C ARG A 437 -35.12 -1.15 7.26
N TYR A 438 -35.31 -0.72 8.50
CA TYR A 438 -34.37 -0.96 9.60
C TYR A 438 -34.17 -2.44 9.98
N GLU A 439 -35.22 -3.26 9.92
CA GLU A 439 -35.13 -4.69 10.23
C GLU A 439 -34.24 -5.42 9.23
N GLU A 440 -34.43 -5.16 7.93
CA GLU A 440 -33.60 -5.75 6.89
C GLU A 440 -32.15 -5.28 6.98
N ALA A 441 -31.92 -4.01 7.35
CA ALA A 441 -30.57 -3.51 7.60
C ALA A 441 -29.88 -4.27 8.74
N LYS A 442 -30.59 -4.54 9.84
CA LYS A 442 -30.07 -5.37 10.95
C LYS A 442 -29.77 -6.80 10.48
N THR A 443 -30.70 -7.42 9.76
CA THR A 443 -30.48 -8.77 9.20
C THR A 443 -29.23 -8.83 8.35
N MET A 444 -29.03 -7.86 7.44
CA MET A 444 -27.81 -7.79 6.60
C MET A 444 -26.52 -7.71 7.44
N LEU A 445 -26.50 -6.88 8.48
CA LEU A 445 -25.31 -6.72 9.33
C LEU A 445 -25.06 -7.93 10.25
N PHE A 446 -26.11 -8.65 10.67
CA PHE A 446 -25.95 -9.92 11.42
C PHE A 446 -25.48 -11.06 10.52
N THR A 447 -26.04 -11.20 9.31
CA THR A 447 -25.60 -12.20 8.31
C THR A 447 -24.13 -12.01 7.92
N MET A 448 -23.63 -10.77 7.88
CA MET A 448 -22.20 -10.49 7.71
C MET A 448 -21.35 -11.18 8.80
N THR A 449 -21.80 -11.14 10.05
CA THR A 449 -21.06 -11.77 11.16
C THR A 449 -21.16 -13.30 11.11
N GLU A 450 -22.34 -13.83 10.75
CA GLU A 450 -22.57 -15.28 10.57
C GLU A 450 -21.72 -15.88 9.44
N THR A 451 -21.46 -15.09 8.39
CA THR A 451 -20.59 -15.48 7.27
C THR A 451 -19.09 -15.34 7.57
N GLY A 452 -18.72 -14.99 8.81
CA GLY A 452 -17.34 -14.90 9.27
C GLY A 452 -16.64 -13.59 8.92
N ILE A 453 -17.37 -12.58 8.46
CA ILE A 453 -16.84 -11.26 8.15
C ILE A 453 -16.84 -10.41 9.42
N THR A 454 -15.67 -9.91 9.83
CA THR A 454 -15.52 -9.11 11.05
C THR A 454 -16.12 -7.72 10.89
N PRO A 455 -17.09 -7.32 11.74
CA PRO A 455 -17.63 -5.97 11.74
C PRO A 455 -16.56 -4.91 12.04
N ASN A 456 -16.68 -3.74 11.40
CA ASN A 456 -15.81 -2.59 11.67
C ASN A 456 -16.60 -1.46 12.38
N MET A 457 -15.91 -0.37 12.71
CA MET A 457 -16.50 0.86 13.29
C MET A 457 -17.80 1.30 12.60
N LEU A 458 -17.86 1.28 11.26
CA LEU A 458 -19.03 1.72 10.49
C LEU A 458 -20.23 0.78 10.71
N THR A 459 -19.99 -0.53 10.76
CA THR A 459 -21.04 -1.52 11.04
C THR A 459 -21.66 -1.30 12.41
N TYR A 460 -20.83 -1.17 13.45
CA TYR A 460 -21.29 -0.92 14.81
C TYR A 460 -22.07 0.40 14.92
N THR A 461 -21.53 1.46 14.32
CA THR A 461 -22.19 2.77 14.29
C THR A 461 -23.56 2.71 13.60
N THR A 462 -23.66 1.94 12.51
CA THR A 462 -24.94 1.75 11.78
C THR A 462 -25.95 0.97 12.62
N LEU A 463 -25.54 -0.11 13.29
CA LEU A 463 -26.41 -0.85 14.23
C LEU A 463 -26.90 0.03 15.38
N ILE A 464 -26.01 0.82 15.97
CA ILE A 464 -26.34 1.78 17.03
C ILE A 464 -27.36 2.81 16.52
N ASP A 465 -27.13 3.42 15.36
CA ASP A 465 -28.07 4.37 14.75
C ASP A 465 -29.44 3.75 14.51
N ILE A 466 -29.51 2.51 14.01
CA ILE A 466 -30.76 1.76 13.86
C ILE A 466 -31.47 1.60 15.22
N PHE A 467 -30.78 1.10 16.24
CA PHE A 467 -31.37 0.89 17.57
C PHE A 467 -31.83 2.21 18.20
N CYS A 468 -31.06 3.29 18.06
CA CYS A 468 -31.42 4.62 18.53
C CYS A 468 -32.66 5.18 17.83
N LYS A 469 -32.78 5.03 16.50
CA LYS A 469 -33.97 5.44 15.74
C LYS A 469 -35.22 4.64 16.14
N GLN A 470 -35.04 3.35 16.45
CA GLN A 470 -36.11 2.49 16.98
C GLN A 470 -36.45 2.79 18.45
N GLY A 471 -35.63 3.57 19.16
CA GLY A 471 -35.78 3.85 20.59
C GLY A 471 -35.30 2.72 21.51
N ASN A 472 -34.63 1.69 20.97
CA ASN A 472 -34.05 0.60 21.75
C ASN A 472 -32.66 0.99 22.26
N PHE A 473 -32.61 1.93 23.21
CA PHE A 473 -31.36 2.46 23.75
C PHE A 473 -30.57 1.42 24.55
N ILE A 474 -31.22 0.39 25.09
CA ILE A 474 -30.57 -0.70 25.82
C ILE A 474 -29.65 -1.48 24.88
N GLU A 475 -30.19 -1.92 23.74
CA GLU A 475 -29.40 -2.62 22.74
C GLU A 475 -28.35 -1.71 22.12
N ALA A 476 -28.66 -0.44 21.84
CA ALA A 476 -27.66 0.51 21.36
C ALA A 476 -26.45 0.61 22.31
N ARG A 477 -26.69 0.75 23.63
CA ARG A 477 -25.62 0.77 24.65
C ARG A 477 -24.91 -0.57 24.81
N ARG A 478 -25.57 -1.70 24.54
CA ARG A 478 -24.93 -3.02 24.51
C ARG A 478 -23.97 -3.13 23.32
N THR A 479 -24.41 -2.70 22.14
CA THR A 479 -23.60 -2.66 20.91
C THR A 479 -22.40 -1.72 21.04
N LEU A 480 -22.54 -0.57 21.70
CA LEU A 480 -21.41 0.33 21.99
C LEU A 480 -20.34 -0.34 22.85
N ARG A 481 -20.74 -1.08 23.90
CA ARG A 481 -19.79 -1.82 24.75
C ARG A 481 -19.10 -2.96 24.00
N GLU A 482 -19.81 -3.62 23.09
CA GLU A 482 -19.23 -4.65 22.23
C GLU A 482 -18.20 -4.08 21.24
N MET A 483 -18.50 -2.90 20.68
CA MET A 483 -17.58 -2.16 19.81
C MET A 483 -16.27 -1.85 20.55
N GLU A 484 -16.35 -1.30 21.76
CA GLU A 484 -15.20 -0.98 22.60
C GLU A 484 -14.40 -2.22 23.00
N SER A 485 -15.06 -3.32 23.37
CA SER A 485 -14.39 -4.56 23.80
C SER A 485 -13.63 -5.27 22.66
N LYS A 486 -14.04 -5.04 21.41
CA LYS A 486 -13.35 -5.52 20.21
C LYS A 486 -12.24 -4.60 19.72
N GLY A 487 -11.95 -3.52 20.43
CA GLY A 487 -10.87 -2.58 20.12
C GLY A 487 -11.24 -1.50 19.10
N GLU A 488 -12.50 -1.44 18.66
CA GLU A 488 -13.00 -0.38 17.78
C GLU A 488 -13.35 0.86 18.62
N ARG A 489 -12.85 2.03 18.23
CA ARG A 489 -13.06 3.28 18.99
C ARG A 489 -14.31 4.03 18.50
N PRO A 490 -15.30 4.32 19.37
CA PRO A 490 -16.43 5.16 19.01
C PRO A 490 -15.97 6.53 18.50
N ASN A 491 -16.61 7.04 17.46
CA ASN A 491 -16.29 8.34 16.88
C ASN A 491 -17.44 9.33 17.07
N VAL A 492 -17.28 10.54 16.52
CA VAL A 492 -18.28 11.61 16.58
C VAL A 492 -19.64 11.15 16.05
N VAL A 493 -19.67 10.36 14.97
CA VAL A 493 -20.90 9.83 14.37
C VAL A 493 -21.60 8.84 15.30
N THR A 494 -20.85 7.98 15.99
CA THR A 494 -21.40 7.03 16.97
C THR A 494 -22.12 7.74 18.11
N TYR A 495 -21.51 8.77 18.70
CA TYR A 495 -22.14 9.56 19.77
C TYR A 495 -23.32 10.39 19.26
N ASN A 496 -23.19 10.99 18.07
CA ASN A 496 -24.26 11.74 17.45
C ASN A 496 -25.50 10.87 17.15
N ALA A 497 -25.35 9.58 16.88
CA ALA A 497 -26.47 8.65 16.74
C ALA A 497 -27.30 8.53 18.04
N PHE A 498 -26.63 8.42 19.19
CA PHE A 498 -27.29 8.43 20.50
C PHE A 498 -27.96 9.77 20.79
N ILE A 499 -27.23 10.88 20.61
CA ILE A 499 -27.73 12.23 20.90
C ILE A 499 -28.98 12.50 20.05
N ASN A 500 -28.92 12.27 18.74
CA ASN A 500 -30.05 12.42 17.84
C ASN A 500 -31.23 11.52 18.23
N GLY A 501 -30.96 10.24 18.57
CA GLY A 501 -31.99 9.30 19.02
C GLY A 501 -32.70 9.77 20.29
N TYR A 502 -31.96 10.16 21.33
CA TYR A 502 -32.52 10.68 22.57
C TYR A 502 -33.26 12.00 22.34
N SER A 503 -32.68 12.93 21.56
CA SER A 503 -33.30 14.20 21.20
C SER A 503 -34.65 14.03 20.49
N LYS A 504 -34.73 13.14 19.49
CA LYS A 504 -35.99 12.85 18.77
C LYS A 504 -37.05 12.15 19.63
N LYS A 505 -36.65 11.46 20.70
CA LYS A 505 -37.57 10.86 21.68
C LYS A 505 -37.89 11.81 22.85
N GLY A 506 -37.41 13.05 22.83
CA GLY A 506 -37.63 14.04 23.89
C GLY A 506 -36.83 13.80 25.18
N LEU A 507 -35.91 12.83 25.19
CA LEU A 507 -35.10 12.44 26.35
C LEU A 507 -33.84 13.32 26.49
N MET A 508 -34.03 14.64 26.56
CA MET A 508 -32.90 15.59 26.47
C MET A 508 -31.86 15.47 27.58
N LYS A 509 -32.25 15.06 28.80
CA LYS A 509 -31.29 14.80 29.89
C LYS A 509 -30.25 13.75 29.50
N GLU A 510 -30.70 12.68 28.84
CA GLU A 510 -29.83 11.62 28.35
C GLU A 510 -28.97 12.09 27.17
N ALA A 511 -29.52 12.93 26.28
CA ALA A 511 -28.78 13.53 25.18
C ALA A 511 -27.59 14.38 25.69
N TYR A 512 -27.79 15.22 26.70
CA TYR A 512 -26.70 15.98 27.32
C TYR A 512 -25.69 15.08 28.04
N ARG A 513 -26.15 14.03 28.73
CA ARG A 513 -25.25 13.06 29.37
C ARG A 513 -24.32 12.39 28.35
N VAL A 514 -24.85 12.02 27.18
CA VAL A 514 -24.05 11.45 26.08
C VAL A 514 -23.06 12.47 25.53
N ARG A 515 -23.44 13.75 25.39
CA ARG A 515 -22.52 14.82 24.98
C ARG A 515 -21.35 14.98 25.97
N SER A 516 -21.61 14.94 27.28
CA SER A 516 -20.54 15.00 28.28
C SER A 516 -19.64 13.76 28.22
N GLU A 517 -20.21 12.57 28.07
CA GLU A 517 -19.43 11.32 27.90
C GLU A 517 -18.49 11.38 26.68
N MET A 518 -18.98 11.96 25.58
CA MET A 518 -18.23 12.15 24.34
C MET A 518 -17.00 13.06 24.57
N GLU A 519 -17.19 14.20 25.24
CA GLU A 519 -16.11 15.14 25.60
C GLU A 519 -15.09 14.50 26.57
N GLU A 520 -15.56 13.78 27.60
CA GLU A 520 -14.72 13.06 28.58
C GLU A 520 -13.81 12.01 27.92
N LYS A 521 -14.29 11.36 26.86
CA LYS A 521 -13.53 10.39 26.06
C LYS A 521 -12.63 11.05 25.00
N GLY A 522 -12.53 12.38 25.00
CA GLY A 522 -11.68 13.13 24.07
C GLY A 522 -12.24 13.21 22.64
N VAL A 523 -13.54 12.93 22.45
CA VAL A 523 -14.22 13.08 21.16
C VAL A 523 -14.88 14.46 21.16
N MET A 524 -14.45 15.36 20.26
CA MET A 524 -14.96 16.73 20.25
C MET A 524 -16.33 16.82 19.55
N PRO A 525 -17.34 17.46 20.18
CA PRO A 525 -18.62 17.76 19.53
C PRO A 525 -18.45 18.53 18.22
N ASP A 526 -19.29 18.24 17.23
CA ASP A 526 -19.30 18.93 15.94
C ASP A 526 -20.59 19.73 15.72
N VAL A 527 -20.68 20.41 14.57
CA VAL A 527 -21.87 21.16 14.13
C VAL A 527 -23.14 20.30 14.22
N TYR A 528 -23.03 19.01 13.89
CA TYR A 528 -24.16 18.09 13.90
C TYR A 528 -24.62 17.76 15.33
N THR A 529 -23.69 17.62 16.28
CA THR A 529 -24.00 17.44 17.70
C THR A 529 -24.90 18.57 18.22
N PHE A 530 -24.51 19.83 17.99
CA PHE A 530 -25.30 20.99 18.40
C PHE A 530 -26.63 21.06 17.67
N THR A 531 -26.66 20.77 16.37
CA THR A 531 -27.90 20.74 15.58
C THR A 531 -28.91 19.72 16.13
N CYS A 532 -28.45 18.53 16.54
CA CYS A 532 -29.31 17.53 17.17
C CYS A 532 -29.91 17.99 18.50
N LEU A 533 -29.11 18.65 19.34
CA LEU A 533 -29.55 19.19 20.62
C LEU A 533 -30.54 20.34 20.44
N VAL A 534 -30.26 21.27 19.53
CA VAL A 534 -31.16 22.36 19.13
C VAL A 534 -32.51 21.80 18.70
N HIS A 535 -32.51 20.86 17.74
CA HIS A 535 -33.73 20.23 17.26
C HIS A 535 -34.48 19.50 18.39
N GLY A 536 -33.76 18.79 19.28
CA GLY A 536 -34.35 18.13 20.45
C GLY A 536 -34.98 19.07 21.46
N GLU A 537 -34.37 20.22 21.74
CA GLU A 537 -34.94 21.24 22.63
C GLU A 537 -36.18 21.91 22.01
N CYS A 538 -36.16 22.17 20.70
CA CYS A 538 -37.32 22.65 19.96
C CYS A 538 -38.49 21.65 20.02
N LEU A 539 -38.22 20.36 19.79
CA LEU A 539 -39.24 19.29 19.90
C LEU A 539 -39.81 19.17 21.31
N ALA A 540 -39.00 19.46 22.33
CA ALA A 540 -39.42 19.43 23.72
C ALA A 540 -40.06 20.75 24.21
N GLY A 541 -40.29 21.72 23.31
CA GLY A 541 -40.93 23.01 23.62
C GLY A 541 -40.04 23.96 24.42
N ARG A 542 -38.74 23.70 24.57
CA ARG A 542 -37.79 24.54 25.33
C ARG A 542 -36.96 25.41 24.39
N VAL A 543 -37.64 26.18 23.54
CA VAL A 543 -37.03 26.95 22.46
C VAL A 543 -35.98 27.95 22.95
N ASN A 544 -36.16 28.53 24.14
CA ASN A 544 -35.14 29.43 24.74
C ASN A 544 -33.80 28.72 25.01
N ASN A 545 -33.81 27.44 25.37
CA ASN A 545 -32.58 26.66 25.51
C ASN A 545 -32.00 26.30 24.15
N ALA A 546 -32.86 26.00 23.16
CA ALA A 546 -32.43 25.79 21.78
C ALA A 546 -31.72 27.03 21.21
N MET A 547 -32.26 28.23 21.47
CA MET A 547 -31.65 29.50 21.06
C MET A 547 -30.28 29.72 21.68
N LYS A 548 -30.10 29.43 22.97
CA LYS A 548 -28.79 29.50 23.64
C LYS A 548 -27.76 28.57 22.97
N LEU A 549 -28.14 27.34 22.65
CA LEU A 549 -27.27 26.40 21.93
C LEU A 549 -26.93 26.90 20.53
N PHE A 550 -27.92 27.47 19.83
CA PHE A 550 -27.74 28.03 18.49
C PHE A 550 -26.80 29.25 18.46
N ASP A 551 -26.84 30.07 19.52
CA ASP A 551 -25.96 31.22 19.71
C ASP A 551 -24.55 30.85 20.18
N GLU A 552 -24.40 29.69 20.83
CA GLU A 552 -23.10 29.14 21.23
C GLU A 552 -22.28 28.63 20.03
N MET A 553 -22.92 28.21 18.93
CA MET A 553 -22.23 27.59 17.79
C MET A 553 -21.08 28.46 17.22
N PRO A 554 -21.29 29.73 16.84
CA PRO A 554 -20.20 30.55 16.29
C PRO A 554 -19.12 30.88 17.32
N GLN A 555 -19.48 30.98 18.60
CA GLN A 555 -18.53 31.27 19.69
C GLN A 555 -17.50 30.14 19.85
N ARG A 556 -17.88 28.91 19.49
CA ARG A 556 -17.00 27.74 19.44
C ARG A 556 -16.35 27.52 18.07
N GLY A 557 -16.50 28.46 17.13
CA GLY A 557 -15.92 28.37 15.79
C GLY A 557 -16.71 27.49 14.82
N PHE A 558 -17.95 27.11 15.13
CA PHE A 558 -18.80 26.34 14.24
C PHE A 558 -19.61 27.25 13.31
N THR A 559 -19.59 26.94 12.01
CA THR A 559 -20.50 27.56 11.05
C THR A 559 -21.87 26.91 11.15
N ARG A 560 -22.91 27.74 11.30
CA ARG A 560 -24.29 27.28 11.27
C ARG A 560 -24.64 26.79 9.87
N ASN A 561 -25.49 25.78 9.77
CA ASN A 561 -25.92 25.21 8.49
C ASN A 561 -27.44 25.36 8.31
N VAL A 562 -27.92 25.08 7.09
CA VAL A 562 -29.35 25.13 6.74
C VAL A 562 -30.20 24.37 7.76
N ILE A 563 -29.78 23.17 8.17
CA ILE A 563 -30.52 22.30 9.09
C ILE A 563 -30.69 22.95 10.47
N SER A 564 -29.63 23.59 11.00
CA SER A 564 -29.67 24.29 12.29
C SER A 564 -30.63 25.49 12.26
N TYR A 565 -30.64 26.25 11.17
CA TYR A 565 -31.58 27.36 10.98
C TYR A 565 -33.01 26.85 10.84
N THR A 566 -33.25 25.84 10.00
CA THR A 566 -34.57 25.23 9.83
C THR A 566 -35.12 24.70 11.15
N ALA A 567 -34.30 24.01 11.96
CA ALA A 567 -34.72 23.50 13.27
C ALA A 567 -35.13 24.63 14.24
N MET A 568 -34.35 25.72 14.29
CA MET A 568 -34.69 26.88 15.13
C MET A 568 -35.93 27.62 14.66
N ILE A 569 -36.04 27.88 13.35
CA ILE A 569 -37.19 28.55 12.74
C ILE A 569 -38.46 27.73 12.97
N ASP A 570 -38.41 26.41 12.75
CA ASP A 570 -39.53 25.50 13.03
C ASP A 570 -39.92 25.52 14.52
N GLY A 571 -38.94 25.51 15.43
CA GLY A 571 -39.17 25.63 16.86
C GLY A 571 -39.85 26.93 17.27
N LEU A 572 -39.35 28.07 16.78
CA LEU A 572 -39.92 29.40 17.04
C LEU A 572 -41.33 29.54 16.46
N SER A 573 -41.55 28.99 15.26
CA SER A 573 -42.85 28.97 14.60
C SER A 573 -43.89 28.21 15.41
N LYS A 574 -43.52 27.04 15.95
CA LYS A 574 -44.39 26.23 16.83
C LYS A 574 -44.70 26.90 18.16
N GLU A 575 -43.81 27.74 18.68
CA GLU A 575 -44.03 28.53 19.90
C GLU A 575 -44.79 29.85 19.63
N GLY A 576 -45.01 30.22 18.36
CA GLY A 576 -45.70 31.45 17.96
C GLY A 576 -44.81 32.71 17.92
N ARG A 577 -43.49 32.55 17.97
CA ARG A 577 -42.50 33.66 17.96
C ARG A 577 -42.09 34.05 16.55
N THR A 578 -43.06 34.46 15.75
CA THR A 578 -42.91 34.68 14.30
C THR A 578 -41.86 35.75 13.96
N GLU A 579 -41.78 36.85 14.71
CA GLU A 579 -40.79 37.92 14.44
C GLU A 579 -39.34 37.42 14.55
N GLU A 580 -39.04 36.57 15.53
CA GLU A 580 -37.70 36.02 15.72
C GLU A 580 -37.35 34.98 14.64
N ALA A 581 -38.35 34.21 14.19
CA ALA A 581 -38.19 33.28 13.07
C ALA A 581 -37.79 34.02 11.77
N PHE A 582 -38.44 35.16 11.47
CA PHE A 582 -38.08 35.99 10.31
C PHE A 582 -36.71 36.64 10.45
N LYS A 583 -36.32 37.10 11.66
CA LYS A 583 -34.97 37.63 11.91
C LYS A 583 -33.88 36.59 11.63
N LEU A 584 -34.08 35.33 12.06
CA LEU A 584 -33.13 34.24 11.77
C LEU A 584 -33.05 33.91 10.28
N TYR A 585 -34.16 34.02 9.54
CA TYR A 585 -34.16 33.84 8.09
C TYR A 585 -33.34 34.92 7.37
N ASP A 586 -33.49 36.18 7.76
CA ASP A 586 -32.69 37.28 7.19
C ASP A 586 -31.21 37.11 7.54
N GLN A 587 -30.90 36.69 8.75
CA GLN A 587 -29.52 36.37 9.16
C GLN A 587 -28.92 35.25 8.30
N MET A 588 -29.66 34.17 8.06
CA MET A 588 -29.23 33.04 7.22
C MET A 588 -28.85 33.51 5.81
N LYS A 589 -29.63 34.40 5.21
CA LYS A 589 -29.33 35.00 3.90
C LYS A 589 -28.08 35.87 3.93
N ASN A 590 -27.92 36.68 4.97
CA ASN A 590 -26.75 37.53 5.13
C ASN A 590 -25.46 36.72 5.31
N GLU A 591 -25.56 35.53 5.91
CA GLU A 591 -24.45 34.56 6.01
C GLU A 591 -24.22 33.77 4.70
N GLY A 592 -24.95 34.06 3.61
CA GLY A 592 -24.78 33.45 2.30
C GLY A 592 -25.33 32.02 2.20
N ILE A 593 -26.13 31.59 3.17
CA ILE A 593 -26.68 30.23 3.22
C ILE A 593 -27.99 30.18 2.42
N LEU A 594 -28.04 29.34 1.39
CA LEU A 594 -29.24 29.17 0.56
C LEU A 594 -30.32 28.37 1.30
N PRO A 595 -31.55 28.89 1.41
CA PRO A 595 -32.63 28.15 2.05
C PRO A 595 -33.20 27.02 1.19
N ASP A 596 -33.64 25.96 1.85
CA ASP A 596 -34.27 24.80 1.21
C ASP A 596 -35.82 24.82 1.33
N ASP A 597 -36.49 23.92 0.61
CA ASP A 597 -37.94 23.82 0.60
C ASP A 597 -38.54 23.55 2.00
N THR A 598 -37.78 22.89 2.87
CA THR A 598 -38.21 22.59 4.25
C THR A 598 -38.23 23.84 5.11
N MET A 599 -37.25 24.72 4.94
CA MET A 599 -37.18 26.03 5.59
C MET A 599 -38.40 26.87 5.23
N TYR A 600 -38.75 26.95 3.94
CA TYR A 600 -39.93 27.73 3.51
C TYR A 600 -41.22 27.18 4.11
N SER A 601 -41.34 25.86 4.20
CA SER A 601 -42.48 25.19 4.84
C SER A 601 -42.59 25.57 6.33
N SER A 602 -41.48 25.60 7.06
CA SER A 602 -41.44 26.04 8.47
C SER A 602 -41.81 27.51 8.64
N LEU A 603 -41.31 28.40 7.76
CA LEU A 603 -41.70 29.81 7.76
C LEU A 603 -43.19 30.02 7.44
N VAL A 604 -43.76 29.29 6.48
CA VAL A 604 -45.19 29.38 6.18
C VAL A 604 -46.03 28.93 7.38
N GLY A 605 -45.57 27.90 8.11
CA GLY A 605 -46.18 27.48 9.38
C GLY A 605 -46.28 28.62 10.41
N SER A 606 -45.27 29.50 10.47
CA SER A 606 -45.22 30.66 11.38
C SER A 606 -46.27 31.74 11.09
N LEU A 607 -46.76 31.81 9.84
CA LEU A 607 -47.77 32.77 9.41
C LEU A 607 -49.20 32.30 9.76
N HIS A 608 -49.39 30.99 9.87
CA HIS A 608 -50.68 30.38 10.21
C HIS A 608 -50.85 30.14 11.72
N SER A 609 -49.78 30.22 12.52
CA SER A 609 -49.82 30.08 13.99
C SER A 609 -50.26 31.34 14.73
N VAL A 610 -50.56 32.44 14.02
CA VAL A 610 -51.16 33.66 14.60
C VAL A 610 -52.61 33.36 14.99
N LYS A 611 -52.80 32.73 16.16
CA LYS A 611 -54.11 32.76 16.84
C LYS A 611 -54.19 34.07 17.63
N GLY A 612 -55.18 34.88 17.26
CA GLY A 612 -55.51 36.13 17.94
C GLY A 612 -56.08 35.95 19.34
#